data_AF-A0A2I0VX06-F1
#
_entry.id   AF-A0A2I0VX06-F1
#
_cell.length_a   1.000
_cell.length_b   1.000
_cell.length_c   1.000
_cell.angle_alpha   90.00
_cell.angle_beta   90.00
_cell.angle_gamma   90.00
#
_symmetry.space_group_name_H-M   'P 1'
#
loop_
_entity.id
_entity.type
_entity.pdbx_description
1 polymer ?
#
loop_
_entity_poly.entity_id
_entity_poly.type
_entity_poly.pdbx_seq_one_letter_code
_entity_poly.pdbx_strand_id
1 'polypeptide(L)'
;MPKQVGNMYTASLYAALASVIHNKHDTLGGQRIVMFSYGSGLASSMFSFKLNDGQHPFSLSNIASVLNVAEKLEARHEFPPKKFIETMQLMEHRYGAKDFVTTKDTSLLSRDTFYLTHVDSMYRRFYAKKGAAVTSPAGKVAGLNASFLANGH
;
A
#
# COMPACT_ATOMS: atom_id res chain seq x y z
N MET A 1 -3.51 7.72 10.54
CA MET A 1 -3.28 7.30 9.14
C MET A 1 -4.32 7.85 8.16
N PRO A 2 -5.65 7.70 8.33
CA PRO A 2 -6.61 8.09 7.28
C PRO A 2 -6.47 9.55 6.81
N LYS A 3 -6.28 10.51 7.73
CA LYS A 3 -6.03 11.92 7.38
C LYS A 3 -4.76 12.18 6.56
N GLN A 4 -3.77 11.30 6.66
CA GLN A 4 -2.45 11.44 6.03
C GLN A 4 -2.34 10.62 4.73
N VAL A 5 -3.16 9.59 4.54
CA VAL A 5 -3.12 8.66 3.39
C VAL A 5 -4.31 8.85 2.45
N GLY A 6 -5.45 9.31 2.96
CA GLY A 6 -6.70 9.39 2.21
C GLY A 6 -7.55 8.11 2.30
N ASN A 7 -8.47 7.94 1.36
CA ASN A 7 -9.39 6.81 1.32
C ASN A 7 -8.67 5.53 0.83
N MET A 8 -8.74 4.48 1.65
CA MET A 8 -8.17 3.15 1.36
C MET A 8 -9.25 2.10 1.10
N TYR A 9 -10.49 2.53 0.80
CA TYR A 9 -11.65 1.68 0.57
C TYR A 9 -11.86 0.64 1.68
N THR A 10 -11.79 -0.65 1.37
CA THR A 10 -12.01 -1.75 2.32
C THR A 10 -11.01 -1.76 3.47
N ALA A 11 -9.81 -1.22 3.27
CA ALA A 11 -8.80 -1.11 4.32
C ALA A 11 -8.97 0.14 5.21
N SER A 12 -9.84 1.09 4.86
CA SER A 12 -10.00 2.37 5.58
C SER A 12 -10.35 2.18 7.06
N LEU A 13 -11.30 1.29 7.37
CA LEU A 13 -11.72 1.00 8.75
C LEU A 13 -10.56 0.40 9.57
N TYR A 14 -9.81 -0.51 8.98
CA TYR A 14 -8.70 -1.19 9.65
C TYR A 14 -7.46 -0.30 9.78
N ALA A 15 -7.22 0.62 8.85
CA ALA A 15 -6.20 1.65 8.99
C ALA A 15 -6.56 2.68 10.08
N ALA A 16 -7.85 2.94 10.29
CA ALA A 16 -8.31 3.71 11.45
C ALA A 16 -8.03 2.95 12.76
N LEU A 17 -8.34 1.65 12.83
CA LEU A 17 -7.98 0.79 13.97
C LEU A 17 -6.45 0.76 14.22
N ALA A 18 -5.65 0.58 13.16
CA ALA A 18 -4.19 0.64 13.25
C ALA A 18 -3.70 1.99 13.78
N SER A 19 -4.37 3.10 13.43
CA SER A 19 -4.07 4.42 13.99
C SER A 19 -4.41 4.51 15.48
N VAL A 20 -5.50 3.87 15.93
CA VAL A 20 -5.85 3.82 17.36
C VAL A 20 -4.80 3.02 18.13
N ILE A 21 -4.43 1.83 17.63
CA ILE A 21 -3.39 0.98 18.25
C ILE A 21 -2.06 1.74 18.30
N HIS A 22 -1.62 2.35 17.21
CA HIS A 22 -0.38 3.12 17.17
C HIS A 22 -0.32 4.22 18.25
N ASN A 23 -1.41 4.97 18.44
CA ASN A 23 -1.44 6.11 19.36
C ASN A 23 -1.76 5.76 20.82
N LYS A 24 -2.38 4.60 21.08
CA LYS A 24 -2.99 4.28 22.39
C LYS A 24 -2.73 2.86 22.88
N HIS A 25 -1.84 2.09 22.26
CA HIS A 25 -1.59 0.68 22.62
C HIS A 25 -1.36 0.43 24.11
N ASP A 26 -0.81 1.40 24.84
CA ASP A 26 -0.54 1.39 26.28
C ASP A 26 -1.80 1.49 27.16
N THR A 27 -2.92 1.99 26.62
CA THR A 27 -4.18 2.26 27.36
C THR A 27 -5.36 1.43 26.84
N LEU A 28 -5.14 0.60 25.81
CA LEU A 28 -6.19 -0.19 25.16
C LEU A 28 -6.47 -1.53 25.86
N GLY A 29 -5.61 -2.00 26.77
CA GLY A 29 -5.84 -3.21 27.55
C GLY A 29 -7.19 -3.18 28.30
N GLY A 30 -8.03 -4.19 28.07
CA GLY A 30 -9.37 -4.31 28.67
C GLY A 30 -10.47 -3.47 28.02
N GLN A 31 -10.13 -2.57 27.08
CA GLN A 31 -11.08 -1.68 26.43
C GLN A 31 -11.91 -2.39 25.37
N ARG A 32 -13.08 -1.82 25.06
CA ARG A 32 -13.90 -2.25 23.91
C ARG A 32 -13.86 -1.18 22.82
N ILE A 33 -13.56 -1.60 21.60
CA ILE A 33 -13.66 -0.76 20.41
C ILE A 33 -14.86 -1.20 19.57
N VAL A 34 -15.70 -0.23 19.21
CA VAL A 34 -16.82 -0.44 18.27
C VAL A 34 -16.33 -0.07 16.88
N MET A 35 -16.66 -0.93 15.91
CA MET A 35 -16.25 -0.84 14.52
C MET A 35 -17.51 -0.73 13.67
N PHE A 36 -17.52 0.22 12.73
CA PHE A 36 -18.60 0.38 11.77
C PHE A 36 -18.02 0.28 10.35
N SER A 37 -18.37 -0.80 9.65
CA SER A 37 -17.96 -1.02 8.26
C SER A 37 -19.11 -0.70 7.32
N TYR A 38 -18.80 0.01 6.24
CA TYR A 38 -19.77 0.45 5.24
C TYR A 38 -19.23 0.25 3.82
N GLY A 39 -20.10 -0.24 2.93
CA GLY A 39 -19.89 -0.25 1.47
C GLY A 39 -21.17 0.17 0.74
N SER A 40 -21.02 1.03 -0.27
CA SER A 40 -22.12 1.54 -1.10
C SER A 40 -22.81 0.42 -1.89
N GLY A 41 -24.16 0.40 -1.93
CA GLY A 41 -24.94 -0.59 -2.69
C GLY A 41 -26.26 -1.11 -2.08
N LEU A 42 -26.41 -1.52 -0.82
CA LEU A 42 -25.64 -1.25 0.40
C LEU A 42 -25.35 -2.53 1.23
N ALA A 43 -24.17 -2.59 1.82
CA ALA A 43 -23.82 -3.58 2.84
C ALA A 43 -23.08 -2.87 3.99
N SER A 44 -23.55 -3.07 5.22
CA SER A 44 -22.93 -2.52 6.41
C SER A 44 -22.97 -3.50 7.56
N SER A 45 -22.02 -3.37 8.48
CA SER A 45 -22.00 -4.17 9.71
C SER A 45 -21.34 -3.37 10.82
N MET A 46 -22.02 -3.33 11.96
CA MET A 46 -21.44 -2.85 13.21
C MET A 46 -21.03 -4.07 14.04
N PHE A 47 -19.79 -4.06 14.53
CA PHE A 47 -19.25 -5.11 15.38
C PHE A 47 -18.32 -4.50 16.43
N SER A 48 -17.86 -5.29 17.40
CA SER A 48 -16.95 -4.78 18.43
C SER A 48 -15.86 -5.79 18.76
N PHE A 49 -14.71 -5.27 19.19
CA PHE A 49 -13.62 -6.07 19.74
C PHE A 49 -13.42 -5.72 21.21
N LYS A 50 -13.20 -6.74 22.05
CA LYS A 50 -12.62 -6.55 23.39
C LYS A 50 -11.11 -6.73 23.26
N LEU A 51 -10.37 -5.66 23.50
CA LEU A 51 -8.92 -5.65 23.42
C LEU A 51 -8.36 -6.13 24.77
N ASN A 52 -7.39 -7.01 24.73
CA ASN A 52 -6.68 -7.49 25.91
C ASN A 52 -5.18 -7.39 25.65
N ASP A 53 -4.41 -7.17 26.71
CA ASP A 53 -2.96 -7.24 26.62
C ASP A 53 -2.54 -8.70 26.44
N GLY A 54 -2.25 -9.05 25.18
CA GLY A 54 -1.69 -10.35 24.83
C GLY A 54 -0.21 -10.44 25.18
N GLN A 55 0.37 -11.61 24.95
CA GLN A 55 1.80 -11.87 25.12
C GLN A 55 2.52 -11.79 23.78
N HIS A 56 3.81 -11.46 23.79
CA HIS A 56 4.63 -11.44 22.58
C HIS A 56 4.57 -12.79 21.84
N PRO A 57 4.42 -12.82 20.50
CA PRO A 57 4.43 -11.67 19.57
C PRO A 57 3.06 -11.00 19.38
N PHE A 58 1.99 -11.51 19.98
CA PHE A 58 0.61 -11.03 19.79
C PHE A 58 0.16 -10.08 20.91
N SER A 59 0.97 -9.06 21.22
CA SER A 59 0.64 -8.00 22.18
C SER A 59 0.34 -6.67 21.47
N LEU A 60 -0.46 -5.80 22.09
CA LEU A 60 -0.79 -4.49 21.53
C LEU A 60 0.46 -3.62 21.27
N SER A 61 1.41 -3.67 22.20
CA SER A 61 2.70 -2.98 22.05
C SER A 61 3.52 -3.52 20.88
N ASN A 62 3.62 -4.85 20.73
CA ASN A 62 4.35 -5.43 19.61
C ASN A 62 3.67 -5.15 18.26
N ILE A 63 2.33 -5.17 18.21
CA ILE A 63 1.58 -4.78 17.00
C ILE A 63 1.89 -3.31 16.64
N ALA A 64 1.86 -2.39 17.60
CA ALA A 64 2.19 -0.98 17.36
C ALA A 64 3.63 -0.81 16.84
N SER A 65 4.58 -1.53 17.44
CA SER A 65 5.98 -1.53 17.04
C SER A 65 6.17 -2.07 15.61
N VAL A 66 5.63 -3.25 15.30
CA VAL A 66 5.76 -3.89 13.98
C VAL A 66 5.03 -3.10 12.88
N LEU A 67 3.88 -2.49 13.20
CA LEU A 67 3.18 -1.62 12.25
C LEU A 67 4.04 -0.45 11.81
N ASN A 68 4.86 0.09 12.73
CA ASN A 68 5.84 1.15 12.49
C ASN A 68 5.27 2.31 11.66
N VAL A 69 4.12 2.82 12.09
CA VAL A 69 3.34 3.80 11.32
C VAL A 69 4.09 5.11 11.15
N ALA A 70 4.77 5.59 12.19
CA ALA A 70 5.48 6.86 12.16
C ALA A 70 6.59 6.87 11.10
N GLU A 71 7.50 5.90 11.12
CA GLU A 71 8.59 5.84 10.14
C GLU A 71 8.08 5.65 8.71
N LYS A 72 7.01 4.88 8.50
CA LYS A 72 6.37 4.74 7.17
C LYS A 72 5.78 6.06 6.66
N LEU A 73 5.28 6.91 7.54
CA LEU A 73 4.75 8.23 7.15
C LEU A 73 5.88 9.23 6.87
N GLU A 74 6.99 9.17 7.60
CA GLU A 74 8.16 10.03 7.38
C GLU A 74 8.95 9.62 6.13
N ALA A 75 8.99 8.33 5.78
CA ALA A 75 9.66 7.82 4.59
C ALA A 75 8.91 8.09 3.26
N ARG A 76 7.82 8.87 3.28
CA ARG A 76 7.04 9.18 2.08
C ARG A 76 7.78 10.17 1.19
N HIS A 77 7.45 10.11 -0.10
CA HIS A 77 7.94 11.04 -1.10
C HIS A 77 6.81 11.93 -1.58
N GLU A 78 6.97 13.24 -1.42
CA GLU A 78 6.01 14.23 -1.91
C GLU A 78 6.16 14.47 -3.41
N PHE A 79 5.03 14.71 -4.08
CA PHE A 79 4.97 15.03 -5.50
C PHE A 79 4.23 16.34 -5.72
N PRO A 80 4.72 17.22 -6.61
CA PRO A 80 3.96 18.38 -7.04
C PRO A 80 2.62 17.95 -7.67
N PRO A 81 1.52 18.70 -7.46
CA PRO A 81 0.20 18.36 -7.99
C PRO A 81 0.18 18.07 -9.50
N LYS A 82 0.98 18.80 -10.29
CA LYS A 82 1.12 18.56 -11.74
C LYS A 82 1.57 17.14 -12.06
N LYS A 83 2.63 16.66 -11.39
CA LYS A 83 3.17 15.31 -11.59
C LYS A 83 2.20 14.23 -11.10
N PHE A 84 1.43 14.52 -10.05
CA PHE A 84 0.35 13.65 -9.59
C PHE A 84 -0.74 13.50 -10.66
N ILE A 85 -1.19 14.60 -11.29
CA ILE A 85 -2.19 14.58 -12.38
C ILE A 85 -1.69 13.77 -13.59
N GLU A 86 -0.45 14.01 -14.03
CA GLU A 86 0.18 13.24 -15.11
C GLU A 86 0.23 11.73 -14.78
N THR A 87 0.51 11.39 -13.52
CA THR A 87 0.50 10.01 -13.05
C THR A 87 -0.91 9.41 -13.08
N MET A 88 -1.93 10.16 -12.67
CA MET A 88 -3.33 9.71 -12.74
C MET A 88 -3.79 9.44 -14.17
N GLN A 89 -3.44 10.31 -15.12
CA GLN A 89 -3.72 10.10 -16.54
C GLN A 89 -3.03 8.83 -17.05
N LEU A 90 -1.78 8.58 -16.67
CA LEU A 90 -1.09 7.34 -17.02
C LEU A 90 -1.79 6.10 -16.43
N MET A 91 -2.28 6.18 -15.19
CA MET A 91 -3.00 5.07 -14.56
C MET A 91 -4.34 4.78 -15.25
N GLU A 92 -5.05 5.81 -15.70
CA GLU A 92 -6.28 5.67 -16.48
C GLU A 92 -6.03 4.89 -17.78
N HIS A 93 -4.98 5.22 -18.54
CA HIS A 93 -4.61 4.49 -19.75
C HIS A 93 -4.22 3.03 -19.48
N ARG A 94 -3.63 2.74 -18.31
CA ARG A 94 -3.23 1.38 -17.93
C ARG A 94 -4.39 0.54 -17.40
N TYR A 95 -5.49 1.16 -17.00
CA TYR A 95 -6.64 0.45 -16.46
C TYR A 95 -7.33 -0.36 -17.56
N GLY A 96 -7.33 -1.69 -17.42
CA GLY A 96 -7.89 -2.60 -18.43
C GLY A 96 -7.03 -2.77 -19.69
N ALA A 97 -5.82 -2.21 -19.74
CA ALA A 97 -4.89 -2.40 -20.85
C ALA A 97 -4.09 -3.71 -20.74
N LYS A 98 -3.50 -4.11 -21.86
CA LYS A 98 -2.60 -5.26 -22.01
C LYS A 98 -1.40 -4.89 -22.87
N ASP A 99 -0.42 -5.78 -22.93
CA ASP A 99 0.77 -5.66 -23.78
C ASP A 99 1.59 -4.38 -23.53
N PHE A 100 1.90 -4.12 -22.26
CA PHE A 100 2.72 -2.96 -21.86
C PHE A 100 3.76 -3.32 -20.81
N VAL A 101 4.86 -2.58 -20.82
CA VAL A 101 5.95 -2.65 -19.83
C VAL A 101 5.93 -1.38 -18.98
N THR A 102 6.11 -1.51 -17.67
CA THR A 102 6.21 -0.38 -16.74
C THR A 102 7.64 0.17 -16.71
N THR A 103 7.81 1.39 -16.20
CA THR A 103 9.16 1.94 -16.02
C THR A 103 9.94 1.16 -14.98
N LYS A 104 11.26 1.06 -15.17
CA LYS A 104 12.18 0.36 -14.26
C LYS A 104 12.65 1.22 -13.07
N ASP A 105 12.18 2.45 -12.94
CA ASP A 105 12.59 3.32 -11.84
C ASP A 105 11.92 2.89 -10.53
N THR A 106 12.67 2.14 -9.72
CA THR A 106 12.28 1.68 -8.39
C THR A 106 12.96 2.50 -7.29
N SER A 107 13.53 3.66 -7.60
CA SER A 107 14.34 4.45 -6.65
C SER A 107 13.58 4.77 -5.36
N LEU A 108 12.32 5.19 -5.49
CA LEU A 108 11.46 5.60 -4.38
C LEU A 108 10.75 4.45 -3.64
N LEU A 109 10.81 3.22 -4.15
CA LEU A 109 10.20 2.09 -3.47
C LEU A 109 11.06 1.68 -2.26
N SER A 110 10.44 1.28 -1.16
CA SER A 110 11.17 0.65 -0.05
C SER A 110 11.84 -0.64 -0.51
N ARG A 111 12.90 -1.06 0.21
CA ARG A 111 13.48 -2.41 -0.01
C ARG A 111 12.37 -3.45 0.16
N ASP A 112 12.44 -4.53 -0.61
CA ASP A 112 11.51 -5.65 -0.55
C ASP A 112 10.07 -5.36 -1.03
N THR A 113 9.78 -4.15 -1.50
CA THR A 113 8.50 -3.82 -2.15
C THR A 113 8.33 -4.58 -3.46
N PHE A 114 7.16 -5.20 -3.63
CA PHE A 114 6.74 -5.80 -4.90
C PHE A 114 6.20 -4.72 -5.84
N TYR A 115 6.55 -4.81 -7.12
CA TYR A 115 6.08 -3.86 -8.14
C TYR A 115 5.75 -4.56 -9.45
N LEU A 116 4.82 -3.99 -10.21
CA LEU A 116 4.40 -4.52 -11.51
C LEU A 116 5.48 -4.20 -12.55
N THR A 117 5.93 -5.21 -13.30
CA THR A 117 6.95 -5.06 -14.36
C THR A 117 6.31 -4.92 -15.75
N HIS A 118 5.33 -5.76 -16.06
CA HIS A 118 4.61 -5.73 -17.32
C HIS A 118 3.30 -6.49 -17.23
N VAL A 119 2.44 -6.23 -18.22
CA VAL A 119 1.22 -6.98 -18.50
C VAL A 119 1.32 -7.43 -19.95
N ASP A 120 1.21 -8.74 -20.20
CA ASP A 120 1.33 -9.26 -21.57
C ASP A 120 0.01 -9.18 -22.36
N SER A 121 0.04 -9.66 -23.60
CA SER A 121 -1.11 -9.66 -24.53
C SER A 121 -2.31 -10.51 -24.08
N MET A 122 -2.14 -11.36 -23.06
CA MET A 122 -3.18 -12.17 -22.44
C MET A 122 -3.57 -11.65 -21.04
N TYR A 123 -3.25 -10.39 -20.73
CA TYR A 123 -3.54 -9.73 -19.45
C TYR A 123 -2.82 -10.35 -18.23
N ARG A 124 -1.83 -11.23 -18.44
CA ARG A 124 -1.07 -11.80 -17.32
C ARG A 124 -0.15 -10.74 -16.75
N ARG A 125 -0.14 -10.58 -15.43
CA ARG A 125 0.61 -9.56 -14.70
C ARG A 125 1.86 -10.18 -14.10
N PHE A 126 3.01 -9.55 -14.33
CA PHE A 126 4.30 -10.05 -13.84
C PHE A 126 4.92 -9.06 -12.86
N TYR A 127 5.40 -9.58 -11.73
CA TYR A 127 5.89 -8.77 -10.63
C TYR A 127 7.35 -9.09 -10.31
N ALA A 128 8.07 -8.09 -9.82
CA ALA A 128 9.41 -8.25 -9.26
C ALA A 128 9.46 -7.64 -7.85
N LYS A 129 10.51 -7.97 -7.10
CA LYS A 129 10.74 -7.51 -5.74
C LYS A 129 12.00 -6.66 -5.69
N LYS A 130 11.93 -5.43 -5.18
CA LYS A 130 13.10 -4.54 -5.08
C LYS A 130 14.17 -5.18 -4.18
N GLY A 131 15.38 -5.36 -4.73
CA GLY A 131 16.52 -5.93 -4.01
C GLY A 131 16.65 -7.46 -4.09
N ALA A 132 15.75 -8.16 -4.78
CA ALA A 132 15.98 -9.55 -5.17
C ALA A 132 16.90 -9.60 -6.40
N ALA A 133 17.87 -10.53 -6.43
CA ALA A 133 18.72 -10.74 -7.59
C ALA A 133 17.85 -11.18 -8.80
N VAL A 134 17.92 -10.42 -9.89
CA VAL A 134 17.12 -10.69 -11.09
C VAL A 134 17.78 -11.82 -11.87
N THR A 135 17.20 -13.03 -11.86
CA THR A 135 17.48 -14.05 -12.88
C THR A 135 16.64 -13.71 -14.12
N SER A 136 17.20 -12.98 -15.08
CA SER A 136 16.55 -12.70 -16.37
C SER A 136 16.89 -13.79 -17.41
N PRO A 137 15.91 -14.33 -18.15
CA PRO A 137 16.16 -14.80 -19.51
C PRO A 137 16.11 -13.60 -20.48
N ALA A 138 16.94 -13.67 -21.52
CA ALA A 138 17.29 -12.59 -22.44
C ALA A 138 16.11 -12.00 -23.25
N GLY A 139 16.19 -10.70 -23.53
CA GLY A 139 15.39 -10.02 -24.56
C GLY A 139 15.62 -8.49 -24.60
N LYS A 140 16.19 -7.97 -25.70
CA LYS A 140 16.27 -6.53 -26.04
C LYS A 140 14.84 -5.97 -26.24
N VAL A 141 14.51 -4.70 -26.00
CA VAL A 141 14.68 -3.55 -26.93
C VAL A 141 14.11 -2.24 -26.29
N ALA A 142 14.67 -1.12 -26.78
CA ALA A 142 14.22 0.29 -26.83
C ALA A 142 14.07 1.13 -25.55
N GLY A 143 14.82 2.24 -25.55
CA GLY A 143 14.76 3.30 -24.56
C GLY A 143 13.50 4.15 -24.68
N LEU A 144 13.01 4.58 -23.52
CA LEU A 144 12.00 5.60 -23.34
C LEU A 144 12.30 6.35 -22.03
N ASN A 145 12.01 7.65 -22.06
CA ASN A 145 12.39 8.68 -21.09
C ASN A 145 12.14 8.32 -19.61
N ALA A 146 13.11 8.70 -18.77
CA ALA A 146 13.17 8.46 -17.33
C ALA A 146 12.26 9.39 -16.51
N SER A 147 10.95 9.41 -16.77
CA SER A 147 10.02 10.36 -16.10
C SER A 147 8.91 9.74 -15.26
N PHE A 148 8.72 8.42 -15.26
CA PHE A 148 7.62 7.77 -14.54
C PHE A 148 8.12 6.66 -13.62
N LEU A 149 7.61 6.59 -12.40
CA LEU A 149 8.02 5.59 -11.42
C LEU A 149 7.43 4.22 -11.75
N ALA A 150 8.14 3.17 -11.33
CA ALA A 150 7.59 1.83 -11.33
C ALA A 150 6.34 1.82 -10.44
N ASN A 151 5.21 1.41 -11.02
CA ASN A 151 3.94 1.27 -10.31
C ASN A 151 4.10 0.22 -9.19
N GLY A 152 4.35 0.70 -7.98
CA GLY A 152 4.00 0.01 -6.75
C GLY A 152 2.54 0.32 -6.43
N HIS A 153 1.81 -0.69 -5.97
CA HIS A 153 0.59 -0.43 -5.20
C HIS A 153 0.94 0.33 -3.92
#